data_AF-A0A822CN06-F1
#
_entry.id   AF-A0A822CN06-F1
#
_cell.length_a   1.000
_cell.length_b   1.000
_cell.length_c   1.000
_cell.angle_alpha   90.00
_cell.angle_beta   90.00
_cell.angle_gamma   90.00
#
_symmetry.space_group_name_H-M   'P 1'
#
loop_
_entity.id
_entity.type
_entity.pdbx_description
1 polymer ?
#
loop_
_entity_poly.entity_id
_entity_poly.type
_entity_poly.pdbx_seq_one_letter_code
_entity_poly.pdbx_strand_id
1 'polypeptide(L)'
;MFVFIDRRFLYGLLVPSTVIIIGGIIWYHNRRKNEQLRLNRSEYLVLEIQVPDYCVGSIIGKGGEVIKRFQQQYSVRCVFAKDDEKILNENYRILIIRGQRYHVYEAEVEIRRLIADLPQYQQIEIFIPDYACGYIIGKNGSNIKDIRDSTKARLNMDRKIIDNLENKKFSRLIISGTNEQIVAAKTLVEERLYRLEQKQKEHNNNNSVITS
;
A
#
# COMPACT_ATOMS: atom_id res chain seq x y z
N MET A 1 24.80 -82.54 -46.28
CA MET A 1 24.36 -82.13 -44.93
C MET A 1 24.97 -80.76 -44.66
N PHE A 2 24.23 -79.71 -45.05
CA PHE A 2 24.62 -78.31 -44.85
C PHE A 2 24.20 -77.88 -43.44
N VAL A 3 25.10 -77.29 -42.66
CA VAL A 3 24.72 -76.27 -41.67
C VAL A 3 25.54 -75.02 -41.97
N PHE A 4 24.84 -74.13 -42.65
CA PHE A 4 25.16 -72.73 -42.90
C PHE A 4 25.28 -72.00 -41.55
N ILE A 5 26.44 -71.40 -41.27
CA ILE A 5 26.53 -70.16 -40.49
C ILE A 5 27.44 -69.23 -41.30
N ASP A 6 26.85 -68.67 -42.35
CA ASP A 6 27.51 -67.70 -43.23
C ASP A 6 27.56 -66.34 -42.52
N ARG A 7 28.75 -65.73 -42.48
CA ARG A 7 29.08 -64.48 -41.79
C ARG A 7 28.53 -63.24 -42.52
N ARG A 8 27.22 -63.22 -42.82
CA ARG A 8 26.57 -62.14 -43.58
C ARG A 8 25.64 -61.24 -42.75
N PHE A 9 25.67 -61.34 -41.43
CA PHE A 9 24.80 -60.56 -40.53
C PHE A 9 25.54 -59.63 -39.55
N LEU A 10 26.72 -59.12 -39.96
CA LEU A 10 27.45 -58.12 -39.17
C LEU A 10 27.64 -56.77 -39.91
N TYR A 11 26.65 -56.38 -40.72
CA TYR A 11 26.56 -55.04 -41.35
C TYR A 11 25.21 -54.38 -41.04
N GLY A 12 24.68 -54.58 -39.82
CA GLY A 12 23.44 -53.96 -39.38
C GLY A 12 23.64 -52.48 -39.04
N LEU A 13 23.51 -51.61 -40.06
CA LEU A 13 23.63 -50.15 -40.03
C LEU A 13 24.95 -49.61 -39.45
N LEU A 14 26.00 -49.64 -40.29
CA LEU A 14 27.08 -48.67 -40.16
C LEU A 14 26.48 -47.28 -40.41
N VAL A 15 26.07 -46.59 -39.34
CA VAL A 15 25.59 -45.20 -39.44
C VAL A 15 26.77 -44.39 -39.98
N PRO A 16 26.66 -43.79 -41.18
CA PRO A 16 27.76 -43.04 -41.77
C PRO A 16 28.28 -42.02 -40.75
N SER A 17 29.60 -41.92 -40.58
CA SER A 17 30.21 -41.03 -39.59
C SER A 17 29.72 -39.59 -39.73
N THR A 18 29.31 -39.19 -40.93
CA THR A 18 28.66 -37.91 -41.23
C THR A 18 27.34 -37.70 -40.47
N VAL A 19 26.53 -38.73 -40.27
CA VAL A 19 25.28 -38.65 -39.49
C VAL A 19 25.57 -38.53 -38.00
N ILE A 20 26.63 -39.18 -37.50
CA ILE A 20 27.10 -39.02 -36.11
C ILE A 20 27.66 -37.61 -35.90
N ILE A 21 28.41 -37.08 -36.87
CA ILE A 21 28.96 -35.72 -36.83
C ILE A 21 27.85 -34.68 -36.91
N ILE A 22 26.91 -34.81 -37.85
CA ILE A 22 25.77 -33.90 -38.00
C ILE A 22 24.87 -33.97 -36.76
N GLY A 23 24.56 -35.18 -36.26
CA GLY A 23 23.81 -35.38 -35.02
C GLY A 23 24.54 -34.79 -33.81
N GLY A 24 25.86 -34.92 -33.75
CA GLY A 24 26.71 -34.32 -32.73
C GLY A 24 26.76 -32.79 -32.82
N ILE A 25 26.79 -32.22 -34.02
CA ILE A 25 26.74 -30.76 -34.26
C ILE A 25 25.35 -30.22 -33.92
N ILE A 26 24.27 -30.86 -34.36
CA ILE A 26 22.90 -30.49 -34.03
C ILE A 26 22.68 -30.60 -32.53
N TRP A 27 23.12 -31.69 -31.91
CA TRP A 27 23.05 -31.88 -30.46
C TRP A 27 23.92 -30.87 -29.71
N TYR A 28 25.13 -30.58 -30.18
CA TYR A 28 26.03 -29.59 -29.57
C TYR A 28 25.44 -28.18 -29.67
N HIS A 29 24.89 -27.81 -30.83
CA HIS A 29 24.25 -26.52 -31.04
C HIS A 29 22.95 -26.40 -30.24
N ASN A 30 22.14 -27.46 -30.18
CA ASN A 30 20.94 -27.52 -29.36
C ASN A 30 21.29 -27.53 -27.86
N ARG A 31 22.36 -28.21 -27.45
CA ARG A 31 22.87 -28.21 -26.08
C ARG A 31 23.39 -26.83 -25.69
N ARG A 32 24.12 -26.13 -26.55
CA ARG A 32 24.60 -24.77 -26.31
C ARG A 32 23.46 -23.76 -26.26
N LYS A 33 22.45 -23.88 -27.13
CA LYS A 33 21.23 -23.05 -27.10
C LYS A 33 20.41 -23.33 -25.83
N ASN A 34 20.29 -24.59 -25.42
CA ASN A 34 19.64 -24.99 -24.17
C ASN A 34 20.45 -24.56 -22.93
N GLU A 35 21.77 -24.52 -23.01
CA GLU A 35 22.67 -24.08 -21.94
C GLU A 35 22.67 -22.55 -21.82
N GLN A 36 22.58 -21.83 -22.94
CA GLN A 36 22.31 -20.39 -22.96
C GLN A 36 20.90 -20.06 -22.45
N LEU A 37 19.87 -20.84 -22.80
CA LEU A 37 18.52 -20.74 -22.21
C LEU A 37 18.51 -21.08 -20.71
N ARG A 38 19.42 -21.96 -20.25
CA ARG A 38 19.63 -22.27 -18.82
C ARG A 38 20.38 -21.17 -18.08
N LEU A 39 21.29 -20.45 -18.73
CA LEU A 39 21.95 -19.27 -18.16
C LEU A 39 21.03 -18.05 -18.20
N ASN A 40 20.11 -18.01 -19.17
CA ASN A 40 19.00 -17.05 -19.25
C ASN A 40 17.75 -17.52 -18.47
N ARG A 41 17.86 -18.57 -17.62
CA ARG A 41 16.91 -18.75 -16.50
C ARG A 41 17.12 -17.54 -15.60
N SER A 42 16.37 -16.50 -15.93
CA SER A 42 16.06 -15.31 -15.15
C SER A 42 16.45 -15.50 -13.70
N GLU A 43 17.50 -14.80 -13.29
CA GLU A 43 18.00 -14.78 -11.92
C GLU A 43 16.84 -14.77 -10.93
N TYR A 44 16.96 -15.56 -9.86
CA TYR A 44 15.99 -15.48 -8.78
C TYR A 44 16.19 -14.15 -8.06
N LEU A 45 15.14 -13.34 -7.95
CA LEU A 45 15.18 -12.03 -7.31
C LEU A 45 14.35 -12.06 -6.03
N VAL A 46 14.82 -11.36 -5.01
CA VAL A 46 14.07 -11.00 -3.81
C VAL A 46 14.06 -9.48 -3.74
N LEU A 47 12.88 -8.89 -3.66
CA LEU A 47 12.68 -7.45 -3.65
C LEU A 47 11.83 -7.07 -2.43
N GLU A 48 12.21 -5.98 -1.77
CA GLU A 48 11.53 -5.45 -0.59
C GLU A 48 10.84 -4.13 -0.94
N ILE A 49 9.54 -4.05 -0.68
CA ILE A 49 8.72 -2.85 -0.92
C ILE A 49 8.22 -2.33 0.42
N GLN A 50 8.39 -1.04 0.67
CA GLN A 50 7.72 -0.36 1.76
C GLN A 50 6.24 -0.14 1.41
N VAL A 51 5.36 -0.76 2.18
CA VAL A 51 3.91 -0.67 2.01
C VAL A 51 3.35 0.12 3.18
N PRO A 52 2.61 1.21 2.94
CA PRO A 52 1.93 1.92 4.01
C PRO A 52 0.93 1.02 4.75
N ASP A 53 0.85 1.12 6.07
CA ASP A 53 0.00 0.25 6.89
C ASP A 53 -1.47 0.26 6.50
N TYR A 54 -1.98 1.43 6.11
CA TYR A 54 -3.36 1.59 5.67
C TYR A 54 -3.69 0.79 4.40
N CYS A 55 -2.69 0.45 3.57
CA CYS A 55 -2.85 -0.34 2.34
C CYS A 55 -2.69 -1.85 2.57
N VAL A 56 -2.06 -2.29 3.66
CA VAL A 56 -1.67 -3.69 3.87
C VAL A 56 -2.88 -4.61 3.85
N GLY A 57 -3.98 -4.22 4.51
CA GLY A 57 -5.22 -4.99 4.52
C GLY A 57 -5.82 -5.21 3.12
N SER A 58 -5.75 -4.18 2.26
CA SER A 58 -6.24 -4.24 0.87
C SER A 58 -5.39 -5.15 -0.01
N ILE A 59 -4.06 -5.15 0.19
CA ILE A 59 -3.13 -6.04 -0.52
C ILE A 59 -3.34 -7.50 -0.10
N ILE A 60 -3.54 -7.76 1.20
CA ILE A 60 -3.79 -9.11 1.72
C ILE A 60 -5.17 -9.61 1.26
N GLY A 61 -6.20 -8.78 1.43
CA GLY A 61 -7.59 -9.13 1.19
C GLY A 61 -8.18 -10.04 2.27
N LYS A 62 -9.52 -10.17 2.28
CA LYS A 62 -10.24 -11.03 3.22
C LYS A 62 -9.75 -12.48 3.10
N GLY A 63 -9.31 -13.10 4.21
CA GLY A 63 -8.77 -14.47 4.21
C GLY A 63 -7.47 -14.66 3.40
N GLY A 64 -6.80 -13.56 3.01
CA GLY A 64 -5.62 -13.59 2.16
C GLY A 64 -5.93 -13.86 0.68
N GLU A 65 -7.18 -13.74 0.24
CA GLU A 65 -7.59 -14.08 -1.13
C GLU A 65 -6.85 -13.24 -2.18
N VAL A 66 -6.72 -11.93 -1.96
CA VAL A 66 -6.10 -11.01 -2.92
C VAL A 66 -4.62 -11.33 -3.09
N ILE A 67 -3.86 -11.45 -1.99
CA ILE A 67 -2.43 -11.78 -2.07
C ILE A 67 -2.18 -13.20 -2.58
N LYS A 68 -3.07 -14.17 -2.33
CA LYS A 68 -2.97 -15.52 -2.89
C LYS A 68 -3.16 -15.52 -4.40
N ARG A 69 -4.21 -14.85 -4.90
CA ARG A 69 -4.47 -14.68 -6.33
C ARG A 69 -3.33 -13.94 -7.01
N PHE A 70 -2.83 -12.88 -6.40
CA PHE A 70 -1.69 -12.11 -6.89
C PHE A 70 -0.42 -12.98 -7.05
N GLN A 71 -0.07 -13.76 -6.02
CA GLN A 71 1.06 -14.70 -6.07
C GLN A 71 0.92 -15.74 -7.19
N GLN A 72 -0.30 -16.25 -7.41
CA GLN A 72 -0.59 -17.20 -8.50
C GLN A 72 -0.45 -16.54 -9.87
N GLN A 73 -1.06 -15.37 -10.05
CA GLN A 73 -1.08 -14.64 -11.32
C GLN A 73 0.33 -14.28 -11.80
N TYR A 74 1.17 -13.76 -10.91
CA TYR A 74 2.53 -13.35 -11.25
C TYR A 74 3.56 -14.46 -11.03
N SER A 75 3.19 -15.66 -10.59
CA SER A 75 4.15 -16.73 -10.26
C SER A 75 5.27 -16.29 -9.30
N VAL A 76 4.89 -15.50 -8.29
CA VAL A 76 5.79 -14.99 -7.24
C VAL A 76 5.31 -15.45 -5.87
N ARG A 77 6.17 -15.27 -4.85
CA ARG A 77 5.80 -15.44 -3.45
C ARG A 77 5.93 -14.11 -2.73
N CYS A 78 4.89 -13.73 -2.01
CA CYS A 78 4.76 -12.46 -1.32
C CYS A 78 4.59 -12.71 0.17
N VAL A 79 5.43 -12.09 1.00
CA VAL A 79 5.40 -12.24 2.46
C VAL A 79 5.64 -10.88 3.09
N PHE A 80 4.75 -10.45 3.98
CA PHE A 80 5.04 -9.30 4.84
C PHE A 80 6.03 -9.73 5.91
N ALA A 81 7.10 -8.95 6.09
CA ALA A 81 8.07 -9.17 7.16
C ALA A 81 7.36 -9.19 8.54
N LYS A 82 7.90 -10.00 9.46
CA LYS A 82 7.42 -10.03 10.85
C LYS A 82 7.89 -8.78 11.57
N ASP A 83 7.15 -8.36 12.58
CA ASP A 83 7.32 -7.09 13.29
C ASP A 83 8.63 -6.98 14.13
N ASP A 84 9.52 -7.98 14.08
CA ASP A 84 10.74 -8.06 14.91
C ASP A 84 11.90 -7.18 14.38
N GLU A 85 11.72 -6.51 13.24
CA GLU A 85 12.59 -5.44 12.76
C GLU A 85 11.75 -4.16 12.55
N LYS A 86 11.27 -3.58 13.66
CA LYS A 86 10.71 -2.21 13.66
C LYS A 86 11.79 -1.20 13.31
N ILE A 87 12.02 -0.98 12.02
CA ILE A 87 12.74 0.19 11.52
C ILE A 87 11.82 1.40 11.70
N LEU A 88 12.04 2.19 12.77
CA LEU A 88 11.88 3.66 12.92
C LEU A 88 10.73 4.42 12.21
N ASN A 89 9.70 3.77 11.68
CA ASN A 89 8.60 4.39 10.96
C ASN A 89 7.32 3.57 11.20
N GLU A 90 6.50 4.02 12.16
CA GLU A 90 5.27 3.36 12.63
C GLU A 90 4.14 3.25 11.59
N ASN A 91 4.39 3.61 10.32
CA ASN A 91 3.37 3.73 9.29
C ASN A 91 3.60 2.82 8.07
N TYR A 92 4.64 1.96 8.08
CA TYR A 92 4.99 1.12 6.95
C TYR A 92 5.35 -0.31 7.38
N ARG A 93 5.04 -1.27 6.50
CA ARG A 93 5.47 -2.67 6.57
C ARG A 93 6.22 -3.08 5.32
N ILE A 94 7.22 -3.94 5.48
CA ILE A 94 8.00 -4.46 4.36
C ILE A 94 7.26 -5.64 3.73
N LEU A 95 6.93 -5.51 2.44
CA LEU A 95 6.47 -6.61 1.60
C LEU A 95 7.67 -7.19 0.83
N ILE A 96 7.97 -8.46 1.08
CA ILE A 96 9.01 -9.22 0.40
C ILE A 96 8.37 -9.97 -0.77
N ILE A 97 8.81 -9.69 -2.00
CA ILE A 97 8.40 -10.39 -3.23
C ILE A 97 9.59 -11.21 -3.73
N ARG A 98 9.40 -12.51 -3.95
CA ARG A 98 10.46 -13.42 -4.42
C ARG A 98 9.99 -14.31 -5.55
N GLY A 99 10.86 -14.52 -6.53
CA GLY A 99 10.54 -15.31 -7.72
C GLY A 99 11.57 -15.11 -8.83
N GLN A 100 11.20 -15.49 -10.05
CA GLN A 100 12.02 -15.17 -11.23
C GLN A 100 12.03 -13.66 -11.47
N ARG A 101 13.20 -13.09 -11.79
CA ARG A 101 13.41 -11.64 -11.95
C ARG A 101 12.33 -10.93 -12.77
N TYR A 102 11.96 -11.49 -13.92
CA TYR A 102 10.91 -10.95 -14.79
C TYR A 102 9.57 -10.80 -14.04
N HIS A 103 9.11 -11.88 -13.43
CA HIS A 103 7.87 -11.93 -12.65
C HIS A 103 7.88 -11.01 -11.43
N VAL A 104 9.03 -10.88 -10.75
CA VAL A 104 9.18 -9.98 -9.59
C VAL A 104 9.01 -8.52 -10.02
N TYR A 105 9.56 -8.12 -11.18
CA TYR A 105 9.37 -6.77 -11.68
C TYR A 105 7.93 -6.48 -12.10
N GLU A 106 7.28 -7.42 -12.80
CA GLU A 106 5.85 -7.25 -13.14
C GLU A 106 4.99 -7.12 -11.88
N ALA A 107 5.25 -7.94 -10.86
CA ALA A 107 4.57 -7.86 -9.58
C ALA A 107 4.84 -6.54 -8.84
N GLU A 108 6.07 -6.04 -8.85
CA GLU A 108 6.43 -4.76 -8.23
C GLU A 108 5.61 -3.60 -8.83
N VAL A 109 5.55 -3.52 -10.16
CA VAL A 109 4.81 -2.46 -10.86
C VAL A 109 3.36 -2.46 -10.44
N GLU A 110 2.73 -3.64 -10.38
CA GLU A 110 1.32 -3.76 -10.02
C GLU A 110 1.05 -3.39 -8.55
N ILE A 111 1.91 -3.84 -7.62
CA ILE A 111 1.78 -3.45 -6.21
C ILE A 111 1.92 -1.94 -6.04
N ARG A 112 2.88 -1.31 -6.72
CA ARG A 112 3.08 0.14 -6.65
C ARG A 112 1.87 0.90 -7.20
N ARG A 113 1.26 0.41 -8.29
CA ARG A 113 0.00 0.97 -8.82
C ARG A 113 -1.13 0.85 -7.83
N LEU A 114 -1.34 -0.34 -7.26
CA LEU A 114 -2.38 -0.55 -6.25
C LEU A 114 -2.19 0.38 -5.04
N ILE A 115 -0.96 0.58 -4.57
CA ILE A 115 -0.67 1.52 -3.48
C ILE A 115 -1.03 2.96 -3.90
N ALA A 116 -0.72 3.36 -5.12
CA ALA A 116 -0.98 4.71 -5.63
C ALA A 116 -2.48 4.98 -5.86
N ASP A 117 -3.23 3.97 -6.28
CA ASP A 117 -4.67 4.09 -6.59
C ASP A 117 -5.54 4.05 -5.33
N LEU A 118 -5.01 3.53 -4.22
CA LEU A 118 -5.77 3.48 -2.96
C LEU A 118 -5.89 4.89 -2.36
N PRO A 119 -7.12 5.37 -2.09
CA PRO A 119 -7.30 6.64 -1.42
C PRO A 119 -6.65 6.58 -0.04
N GLN A 120 -5.68 7.46 0.18
CA GLN A 120 -4.96 7.52 1.44
C GLN A 120 -5.88 8.12 2.51
N TYR A 121 -6.47 7.26 3.34
CA TYR A 121 -7.19 7.68 4.53
C TYR A 121 -6.20 7.99 5.65
N GLN A 122 -6.27 9.21 6.18
CA GLN A 122 -5.47 9.66 7.29
C GLN A 122 -6.36 10.11 8.43
N GLN A 123 -5.74 10.37 9.57
CA GLN A 123 -6.37 11.03 10.71
C GLN A 123 -5.46 12.16 11.17
N ILE A 124 -6.03 13.33 11.39
CA ILE A 124 -5.37 14.47 12.03
C ILE A 124 -6.08 14.84 13.31
N GLU A 125 -5.35 15.51 14.19
CA GLU A 125 -5.88 16.07 15.43
C GLU A 125 -5.75 17.59 15.38
N ILE A 126 -6.83 18.30 15.71
CA ILE A 126 -6.80 19.74 15.91
C ILE A 126 -7.36 20.08 17.30
N PHE A 127 -6.76 21.07 17.95
CA PHE A 127 -7.15 21.48 19.30
C PHE A 127 -8.14 22.64 19.22
N ILE A 128 -9.33 22.41 19.77
CA ILE A 128 -10.42 23.37 19.77
C ILE A 128 -10.54 23.93 21.18
N PRO A 129 -10.54 25.26 21.37
CA PRO A 129 -10.83 25.85 22.68
C PRO A 129 -12.16 25.33 23.23
N ASP A 130 -12.22 24.99 24.50
CA ASP A 130 -13.38 24.33 25.10
C ASP A 130 -14.67 25.16 24.92
N TYR A 131 -14.58 26.48 25.09
CA TYR A 131 -15.69 27.41 24.88
C TYR A 131 -16.27 27.38 23.45
N ALA A 132 -15.47 26.99 22.45
CA ALA A 132 -15.87 26.94 21.05
C ALA A 132 -16.47 25.59 20.64
N CYS A 133 -16.26 24.53 21.44
CA CYS A 133 -16.71 23.18 21.13
C CYS A 133 -18.22 23.11 20.91
N GLY A 134 -19.01 23.79 21.75
CA GLY A 134 -20.46 23.88 21.60
C GLY A 134 -20.88 24.51 20.28
N TYR A 135 -20.15 25.52 19.79
CA TYR A 135 -20.41 26.18 18.51
C TYR A 135 -20.06 25.29 17.30
N ILE A 136 -18.95 24.53 17.39
CA ILE A 136 -18.56 23.58 16.35
C ILE A 136 -19.54 22.40 16.26
N ILE A 137 -19.99 21.87 17.40
CA ILE A 137 -20.98 20.77 17.45
C ILE A 137 -22.36 21.25 17.01
N GLY A 138 -22.81 22.40 17.51
CA GLY A 138 -24.15 22.95 17.29
C GLY A 138 -25.23 22.21 18.08
N LYS A 139 -26.43 22.80 18.13
CA LYS A 139 -27.59 22.21 18.82
C LYS A 139 -27.92 20.85 18.19
N ASN A 140 -28.03 19.80 19.00
CA ASN A 140 -28.24 18.42 18.56
C ASN A 140 -27.20 17.90 17.54
N GLY A 141 -26.00 18.48 17.54
CA GLY A 141 -24.93 18.12 16.60
C GLY A 141 -25.16 18.59 15.16
N SER A 142 -26.08 19.52 14.92
CA SER A 142 -26.42 20.04 13.58
C SER A 142 -25.16 20.49 12.83
N ASN A 143 -24.42 21.44 13.39
CA ASN A 143 -23.23 21.99 12.76
C ASN A 143 -22.18 20.92 12.41
N ILE A 144 -21.84 20.01 13.33
CA ILE A 144 -20.83 18.98 13.04
C ILE A 144 -21.33 17.92 12.04
N LYS A 145 -22.65 17.67 12.00
CA LYS A 145 -23.27 16.85 10.94
C LYS A 145 -23.16 17.56 9.59
N ASP A 146 -23.44 18.86 9.51
CA ASP A 146 -23.32 19.61 8.26
C ASP A 146 -21.89 19.61 7.70
N ILE A 147 -20.88 19.72 8.57
CA ILE A 147 -19.46 19.61 8.15
C ILE A 147 -19.22 18.20 7.60
N ARG A 148 -19.65 17.17 8.32
CA ARG A 148 -19.48 15.77 7.91
C ARG A 148 -20.16 15.51 6.56
N ASP A 149 -21.37 16.02 6.36
CA ASP A 149 -22.15 15.79 5.16
C ASP A 149 -21.57 16.52 3.95
N SER A 150 -21.04 17.73 4.15
CA SER A 150 -20.41 18.56 3.11
C SER A 150 -19.03 18.05 2.71
N THR A 151 -18.25 17.56 3.67
CA THR A 151 -16.82 17.20 3.46
C THR A 151 -16.59 15.71 3.32
N LYS A 152 -17.57 14.88 3.69
CA LYS A 152 -17.48 13.42 3.79
C LYS A 152 -16.40 12.90 4.74
N ALA A 153 -15.70 13.79 5.45
CA ALA A 153 -14.77 13.42 6.51
C ALA A 153 -15.52 12.88 7.73
N ARG A 154 -14.87 12.00 8.50
CA ARG A 154 -15.32 11.62 9.84
C ARG A 154 -14.77 12.64 10.83
N LEU A 155 -15.66 13.21 11.64
CA LEU A 155 -15.32 14.15 12.70
C LEU A 155 -15.74 13.55 14.05
N ASN A 156 -14.79 13.42 14.97
CA ASN A 156 -15.00 12.94 16.33
C ASN A 156 -14.40 13.94 17.33
N MET A 157 -15.24 14.52 18.18
CA MET A 157 -14.80 15.45 19.21
C MET A 157 -14.61 14.70 20.52
N ASP A 158 -13.35 14.55 20.95
CA ASP A 158 -12.96 13.98 22.23
C ASP A 158 -12.82 15.10 23.26
N ARG A 159 -13.74 15.14 24.24
CA ARG A 159 -13.78 16.16 25.31
C ARG A 159 -12.81 15.89 26.44
N LYS A 160 -11.74 15.12 26.21
CA LYS A 160 -10.62 15.08 27.15
C LYS A 160 -9.99 16.45 27.19
N ILE A 161 -10.31 17.19 28.26
CA ILE A 161 -9.75 18.52 28.51
C ILE A 161 -8.25 18.35 28.66
N ILE A 162 -7.50 18.97 27.76
CA ILE A 162 -6.06 19.15 27.90
C ILE A 162 -5.88 20.50 28.55
N ASP A 163 -5.41 20.48 29.81
CA ASP A 163 -5.02 21.67 30.52
C ASP A 163 -3.64 22.12 30.02
N ASN A 164 -3.51 23.40 29.67
CA ASN A 164 -2.21 24.01 29.43
C ASN A 164 -1.72 24.75 30.68
N LEU A 165 -0.45 25.19 30.67
CA LEU A 165 0.17 25.97 31.75
C LEU A 165 -0.56 27.30 32.05
N GLU A 166 -1.46 27.75 31.16
CA GLU A 166 -2.20 29.00 31.26
C GLU A 166 -3.66 28.82 31.73
N ASN A 167 -4.05 27.65 32.27
CA ASN A 167 -5.43 27.30 32.64
C ASN A 167 -6.47 27.40 31.49
N LYS A 168 -6.01 27.41 30.22
CA LYS A 168 -6.90 27.34 29.06
C LYS A 168 -7.23 25.87 28.76
N LYS A 169 -8.52 25.59 28.62
CA LYS A 169 -9.06 24.26 28.34
C LYS A 169 -9.21 24.06 26.83
N PHE A 170 -8.69 22.95 26.34
CA PHE A 170 -8.84 22.54 24.94
C PHE A 170 -9.45 21.13 24.87
N SER A 171 -10.33 20.93 23.88
CA SER A 171 -10.79 19.60 23.47
C SER A 171 -10.13 19.21 22.17
N ARG A 172 -9.94 17.91 21.97
CA ARG A 172 -9.34 17.37 20.75
C ARG A 172 -10.41 17.03 19.72
N LEU A 173 -10.33 17.60 18.53
CA LEU A 173 -11.13 17.20 17.39
C LEU A 173 -10.28 16.33 16.46
N ILE A 174 -10.74 15.09 16.29
CA ILE A 174 -10.18 14.11 15.38
C ILE A 174 -10.91 14.21 14.04
N ILE A 175 -10.17 14.41 12.95
CA ILE A 175 -10.68 14.44 11.59
C ILE A 175 -10.04 13.30 10.81
N SER A 176 -10.84 12.41 10.23
CA SER A 176 -10.36 11.28 9.43
C SER A 176 -11.01 11.26 8.05
N GLY A 177 -10.23 10.97 7.01
CA GLY A 177 -10.70 10.99 5.62
C GLY A 177 -9.54 10.94 4.64
N THR A 178 -9.83 11.13 3.34
CA THR A 178 -8.78 11.45 2.36
C THR A 178 -8.18 12.82 2.65
N ASN A 179 -7.02 13.13 2.05
CA ASN A 179 -6.41 14.44 2.20
C ASN A 179 -7.38 15.59 1.85
N GLU A 180 -8.10 15.47 0.72
CA GLU A 180 -9.11 16.43 0.30
C GLU A 180 -10.25 16.59 1.32
N GLN A 181 -10.76 15.47 1.84
CA GLN A 181 -11.82 15.49 2.86
C GLN A 181 -11.35 16.15 4.15
N ILE A 182 -10.11 15.85 4.58
CA ILE A 182 -9.50 16.41 5.77
C ILE A 182 -9.28 17.92 5.61
N VAL A 183 -8.73 18.36 4.48
CA VAL A 183 -8.48 19.78 4.20
C VAL A 183 -9.80 20.54 4.19
N ALA A 184 -10.82 20.03 3.49
CA ALA A 184 -12.14 20.66 3.46
C ALA A 184 -12.78 20.75 4.87
N ALA A 185 -12.71 19.67 5.66
CA ALA A 185 -13.22 19.66 7.03
C ALA A 185 -12.48 20.63 7.94
N LYS A 186 -11.15 20.68 7.85
CA LYS A 186 -10.30 21.60 8.61
C LYS A 186 -10.66 23.05 8.29
N THR A 187 -10.74 23.40 7.01
CA THR A 187 -11.09 24.76 6.57
C THR A 187 -12.45 25.19 7.09
N LEU A 188 -13.49 24.34 7.01
CA LEU A 188 -14.82 24.68 7.54
C LEU A 188 -14.84 24.84 9.06
N VAL A 189 -14.05 24.05 9.79
CA VAL A 189 -13.92 24.20 11.25
C VAL A 189 -13.23 25.52 11.60
N GLU A 190 -12.12 25.83 10.94
CA GLU A 190 -11.37 27.08 11.13
C GLU A 190 -12.21 28.32 10.80
N GLU A 191 -12.97 28.28 9.70
CA GLU A 191 -13.91 29.35 9.32
C GLU A 191 -14.97 29.59 10.42
N ARG A 192 -15.50 28.52 11.01
CA ARG A 192 -16.48 28.62 12.10
C ARG A 192 -15.87 29.15 13.39
N LEU A 193 -14.64 28.76 13.72
CA LEU A 193 -13.91 29.33 14.85
C LEU A 193 -13.69 30.82 14.66
N TYR A 194 -13.20 31.23 13.49
CA TYR A 194 -12.98 32.63 13.17
C TYR A 194 -14.26 33.46 13.32
N ARG A 195 -15.40 32.96 12.81
CA ARG A 195 -16.70 33.62 12.99
C ARG A 195 -17.11 33.78 14.46
N LEU A 196 -16.80 32.79 15.30
CA LEU A 196 -17.11 32.86 16.74
C LEU A 196 -16.25 33.95 17.41
N GLU A 197 -14.97 34.03 17.07
CA GLU A 197 -14.06 35.03 17.63
C GLU A 197 -14.47 36.46 17.26
N GLN A 198 -14.92 36.70 16.02
CA GLN A 198 -15.42 38.03 15.62
C GLN A 198 -16.65 38.44 16.43
N LYS A 199 -17.62 37.54 16.61
CA LYS A 199 -18.82 37.79 17.42
C LYS A 199 -18.49 38.13 18.87
N GLN A 200 -17.47 37.49 19.46
CA GLN A 200 -17.04 37.79 20.83
C GLN A 200 -16.38 39.16 20.92
N LYS A 201 -15.55 39.55 19.93
CA LYS A 201 -14.93 40.87 19.89
C LYS A 201 -15.97 41.99 19.78
N GLU A 202 -16.96 41.81 18.92
CA GLU A 202 -18.08 42.76 18.79
C GLU A 202 -18.87 42.89 20.09
N HIS A 203 -19.19 41.77 20.75
CA HIS A 203 -19.91 41.77 22.02
C HIS A 203 -19.12 42.46 23.14
N ASN A 204 -17.81 42.21 23.22
CA ASN A 204 -16.94 42.81 24.23
C ASN A 204 -16.77 44.32 24.01
N ASN A 205 -16.60 44.76 22.75
CA ASN A 205 -16.47 46.19 22.42
C ASN A 205 -17.75 46.96 22.75
N ASN A 206 -18.92 46.39 22.48
CA ASN A 206 -20.21 47.05 22.80
C ASN A 206 -20.41 47.18 24.31
N ASN A 207 -20.00 46.19 25.10
CA ASN A 207 -20.12 46.26 26.56
C ASN A 207 -19.13 47.26 27.20
N SER A 208 -17.93 47.46 26.63
CA SER A 208 -16.97 48.46 27.15
C SER A 208 -17.39 49.91 26.90
N VAL A 209 -18.19 50.17 25.85
CA VAL A 209 -18.69 51.51 25.53
C VAL A 209 -19.89 51.90 26.40
N ILE A 210 -20.66 50.94 26.92
CA ILE A 210 -21.84 51.20 27.75
C ILE A 210 -21.47 51.41 29.24
N THR A 211 -20.31 50.91 29.68
CA THR A 211 -19.82 51.05 31.07
C THR A 211 -18.84 52.21 31.28
N SER A 212 -18.54 53.00 30.24
CA SER A 212 -17.72 54.22 30.30
C SER A 212 -18.61 55.46 30.19
#